data_AF-A0A0B7ADC1-F1
#
_entry.id   AF-A0A0B7ADC1-F1
#
_cell.length_a   1.000
_cell.length_b   1.000
_cell.length_c   1.000
_cell.angle_alpha   90.00
_cell.angle_beta   90.00
_cell.angle_gamma   90.00
#
_symmetry.space_group_name_H-M   'P 1'
#
loop_
_entity.id
_entity.type
_entity.pdbx_description
1 polymer ?
#
loop_
_entity_poly.entity_id
_entity_poly.type
_entity_poly.pdbx_seq_one_letter_code
_entity_poly.pdbx_strand_id
1 'polypeptide(L)'
;KKVLSLKEVEEVRAYKEELMRQSKTLLEHKLQRAEEKRQLQLKLKANEIAFINSLEAQNKRHDIMSKHQESEARLHDLMEERLRKLEEKQAKEAAVEERRKALEADRKARLLEMQEKRKLRDARIEQQQIEKEKDRLQAVRAKGKEREERMAALNAMQEAQKQELQKKIQQKQDETTQRHEEHLQHIRDRAFEMSIMRHSTEDHNDAPKLTPYDKNKLCIICNVLIPSEVYLLSHLRGKKHQQALRDNNSGKEMTKQEIEAFNLKHIVDAPDNSIHPKMITEKERQKSLKKRCKKLRQRMVTRGLEYENSLANKQQLADSEHKAKLHKVIKDINKYLQFHDSGPWPQNKVSALDRALGEVGR
;
A
#
# COMPACT_ATOMS: atom_id res chain seq x y z
N LYS A 1 -171.21 -23.93 -97.26
CA LYS A 1 -170.45 -24.81 -96.33
C LYS A 1 -168.96 -24.61 -96.64
N LYS A 2 -168.23 -23.89 -95.78
CA LYS A 2 -166.82 -23.50 -95.97
C LYS A 2 -165.90 -24.71 -95.74
N VAL A 3 -165.06 -25.07 -96.70
CA VAL A 3 -164.00 -26.07 -96.54
C VAL A 3 -162.71 -25.42 -97.03
N LEU A 4 -161.83 -25.09 -96.08
CA LEU A 4 -160.56 -24.37 -96.27
C LEU A 4 -159.64 -25.08 -97.28
N SER A 5 -158.83 -24.31 -98.00
CA SER A 5 -158.02 -24.76 -99.13
C SER A 5 -156.79 -25.57 -98.69
N LEU A 6 -156.35 -26.54 -99.50
CA LEU A 6 -155.17 -27.39 -99.26
C LEU A 6 -153.88 -26.60 -98.93
N LYS A 7 -153.71 -25.39 -99.50
CA LYS A 7 -152.55 -24.52 -99.24
C LYS A 7 -152.51 -24.02 -97.80
N GLU A 8 -153.65 -23.67 -97.22
CA GLU A 8 -153.73 -23.22 -95.83
C GLU A 8 -153.36 -24.35 -94.85
N VAL A 9 -153.65 -25.61 -95.20
CA VAL A 9 -153.28 -26.79 -94.38
C VAL A 9 -151.77 -27.05 -94.41
N GLU A 10 -151.12 -26.88 -95.56
CA GLU A 10 -149.66 -27.04 -95.70
C GLU A 10 -148.88 -25.91 -95.02
N GLU A 11 -149.34 -24.66 -95.14
CA GLU A 11 -148.75 -23.51 -94.43
C GLU A 11 -148.84 -23.67 -92.91
N VAL A 12 -149.97 -24.16 -92.39
CA VAL A 12 -150.13 -24.47 -90.95
C VAL A 12 -149.20 -25.61 -90.52
N ARG A 13 -148.96 -26.62 -91.37
CA ARG A 13 -148.01 -27.70 -91.08
C ARG A 13 -146.57 -27.21 -91.07
N ALA A 14 -146.15 -26.43 -92.07
CA ALA A 14 -144.83 -25.82 -92.13
C ALA A 14 -144.59 -24.86 -90.95
N TYR A 15 -145.60 -24.07 -90.59
CA TYR A 15 -145.55 -23.21 -89.41
C TYR A 15 -145.40 -24.02 -88.11
N LYS A 16 -146.12 -25.15 -87.99
CA LYS A 16 -145.99 -26.06 -86.85
C LYS A 16 -144.60 -26.70 -86.78
N GLU A 17 -144.03 -27.12 -87.90
CA GLU A 17 -142.67 -27.67 -87.96
C GLU A 17 -141.62 -26.62 -87.63
N GLU A 18 -141.75 -25.40 -88.13
CA GLU A 18 -140.87 -24.29 -87.80
C GLU A 18 -140.98 -23.90 -86.31
N LEU A 19 -142.18 -23.91 -85.74
CA LEU A 19 -142.39 -23.71 -84.30
C LEU A 19 -141.74 -24.83 -83.47
N MET A 20 -141.84 -26.08 -83.91
CA MET A 20 -141.16 -27.21 -83.27
C MET A 20 -139.63 -27.08 -83.37
N ARG A 21 -139.09 -26.61 -84.51
CA ARG A 21 -137.66 -26.35 -84.71
C ARG A 21 -137.17 -25.19 -83.84
N GLN A 22 -137.92 -24.10 -83.75
CA GLN A 22 -137.66 -22.97 -82.85
C GLN A 22 -137.73 -23.40 -81.38
N SER A 23 -138.69 -24.26 -81.01
CA SER A 23 -138.78 -24.83 -79.66
C SER A 23 -137.58 -25.74 -79.34
N LYS A 24 -137.13 -26.56 -80.30
CA LYS A 24 -135.96 -27.43 -80.15
C LYS A 24 -134.67 -26.63 -79.97
N THR A 25 -134.43 -25.65 -80.84
CA THR A 25 -133.24 -24.78 -80.75
C THR A 25 -133.21 -23.96 -79.46
N LEU A 26 -134.38 -23.46 -79.02
CA LEU A 26 -134.51 -22.75 -77.74
C LEU A 26 -134.25 -23.68 -76.55
N LEU A 27 -134.69 -24.94 -76.61
CA LEU A 27 -134.39 -25.96 -75.60
C LEU A 27 -132.89 -26.31 -75.58
N GLU A 28 -132.27 -26.53 -76.74
CA GLU A 28 -130.82 -26.80 -76.87
C GLU A 28 -130.00 -25.65 -76.30
N HIS A 29 -130.36 -24.40 -76.60
CA HIS A 29 -129.68 -23.22 -76.05
C HIS A 29 -129.87 -23.10 -74.53
N LYS A 30 -131.04 -23.48 -74.00
CA LYS A 30 -131.26 -23.56 -72.54
C LYS A 30 -130.41 -24.64 -71.89
N LEU A 31 -130.27 -25.80 -72.53
CA LEU A 31 -129.41 -26.89 -72.08
C LEU A 31 -127.93 -26.49 -72.11
N GLN A 32 -127.46 -25.85 -73.19
CA GLN A 32 -126.09 -25.33 -73.28
C GLN A 32 -125.79 -24.32 -72.17
N ARG A 33 -126.67 -23.34 -71.94
CA ARG A 33 -126.51 -22.39 -70.81
C ARG A 33 -126.51 -23.09 -69.45
N ALA A 34 -127.31 -24.15 -69.27
CA ALA A 34 -127.32 -24.93 -68.05
C ALA A 34 -125.99 -25.69 -67.86
N GLU A 35 -125.45 -26.26 -68.94
CA GLU A 35 -124.16 -26.96 -68.94
C GLU A 35 -122.99 -25.98 -68.68
N GLU A 36 -122.98 -24.79 -69.30
CA GLU A 36 -121.98 -23.74 -69.04
C GLU A 36 -122.00 -23.27 -67.59
N LYS A 37 -123.18 -23.03 -67.01
CA LYS A 37 -123.33 -22.68 -65.60
C LYS A 37 -122.82 -23.80 -64.68
N ARG A 38 -123.13 -25.06 -65.01
CA ARG A 38 -122.62 -26.23 -64.29
C ARG A 38 -121.09 -26.31 -64.38
N GLN A 39 -120.50 -26.12 -65.56
CA GLN A 39 -119.05 -26.13 -65.75
C GLN A 39 -118.36 -25.00 -64.98
N LEU A 40 -118.93 -23.79 -64.97
CA LEU A 40 -118.40 -22.67 -64.18
C LEU A 40 -118.44 -22.99 -62.69
N GLN A 41 -119.54 -23.56 -62.18
CA GLN A 41 -119.65 -23.97 -60.79
C GLN A 41 -118.64 -25.06 -60.43
N LEU A 42 -118.40 -26.02 -61.32
CA LEU A 42 -117.37 -27.05 -61.13
C LEU A 42 -115.96 -26.46 -61.11
N LYS A 43 -115.66 -25.48 -61.97
CA LYS A 43 -114.37 -24.76 -61.96
C LYS A 43 -114.16 -24.00 -60.65
N LEU A 44 -115.18 -23.32 -60.15
CA LEU A 44 -115.11 -22.62 -58.85
C LEU A 44 -114.84 -23.60 -57.70
N LYS A 45 -115.54 -24.75 -57.67
CA LYS A 45 -115.29 -25.79 -56.67
C LYS A 45 -113.89 -26.41 -56.79
N ALA A 46 -113.40 -26.62 -58.01
CA ALA A 46 -112.04 -27.13 -58.22
C ALA A 46 -110.98 -26.14 -57.71
N ASN A 47 -111.18 -24.84 -57.94
CA ASN A 47 -110.30 -23.79 -57.41
C ASN A 47 -110.35 -23.71 -55.88
N GLU A 48 -111.52 -23.86 -55.27
CA GLU A 48 -111.69 -23.91 -53.82
C GLU A 48 -110.95 -25.11 -53.20
N ILE A 49 -111.09 -26.31 -53.81
CA ILE A 49 -110.35 -27.50 -53.38
C ILE A 49 -108.83 -27.29 -53.51
N ALA A 50 -108.37 -26.69 -54.61
CA ALA A 50 -106.96 -26.39 -54.81
C ALA A 50 -106.43 -25.40 -53.75
N PHE A 51 -107.24 -24.38 -53.40
CA PHE A 51 -106.89 -23.42 -52.35
C PHE A 51 -106.80 -24.09 -50.97
N ILE A 52 -107.79 -24.90 -50.60
CA ILE A 52 -107.79 -25.64 -49.32
C ILE A 52 -106.57 -26.55 -49.25
N ASN A 53 -106.30 -27.32 -50.30
CA ASN A 53 -105.14 -28.22 -50.36
C ASN A 53 -103.81 -27.45 -50.23
N SER A 54 -103.70 -26.27 -50.86
CA SER A 54 -102.53 -25.41 -50.75
C SER A 54 -102.34 -24.88 -49.33
N LEU A 55 -103.43 -24.44 -48.69
CA LEU A 55 -103.39 -23.96 -47.32
C LEU A 55 -103.05 -25.08 -46.34
N GLU A 56 -103.62 -26.27 -46.52
CA GLU A 56 -103.27 -27.46 -45.74
C GLU A 56 -101.81 -27.84 -45.90
N ALA A 57 -101.26 -27.80 -47.13
CA ALA A 57 -99.84 -28.07 -47.37
C ALA A 57 -98.95 -27.03 -46.66
N GLN A 58 -99.35 -25.76 -46.69
CA GLN A 58 -98.64 -24.69 -45.97
C GLN A 58 -98.70 -24.87 -44.45
N ASN A 59 -99.87 -25.22 -43.89
CA ASN A 59 -100.03 -25.50 -42.46
C ASN A 59 -99.20 -26.72 -42.04
N LYS A 60 -99.22 -27.81 -42.82
CA LYS A 60 -98.36 -28.98 -42.59
C LYS A 60 -96.88 -28.60 -42.57
N ARG A 61 -96.44 -27.75 -43.50
CA ARG A 61 -95.06 -27.24 -43.51
C ARG A 61 -94.75 -26.43 -42.26
N HIS A 62 -95.65 -25.56 -41.82
CA HIS A 62 -95.48 -24.76 -40.60
C HIS A 62 -95.39 -25.67 -39.36
N ASP A 63 -96.27 -26.66 -39.23
CA ASP A 63 -96.27 -27.61 -38.12
C ASP A 63 -94.97 -28.42 -38.07
N ILE A 64 -94.46 -28.86 -39.22
CA ILE A 64 -93.17 -29.57 -39.32
C ILE A 64 -92.03 -28.64 -38.89
N MET A 65 -92.00 -27.40 -39.36
CA MET A 65 -90.97 -26.43 -38.99
C MET A 65 -91.01 -26.08 -37.50
N SER A 66 -92.20 -25.88 -36.92
CA SER A 66 -92.37 -25.61 -35.48
C SER A 66 -91.85 -26.78 -34.64
N LYS A 67 -92.22 -28.02 -34.99
CA LYS A 67 -91.71 -29.23 -34.29
C LYS A 67 -90.21 -29.38 -34.41
N HIS A 68 -89.64 -29.04 -35.58
CA HIS A 68 -88.20 -29.06 -35.79
C HIS A 68 -87.50 -28.03 -34.91
N GLN A 69 -87.96 -26.78 -34.90
CA GLN A 69 -87.44 -25.70 -34.06
C GLN A 69 -87.51 -26.05 -32.56
N GLU A 70 -88.62 -26.63 -32.10
CA GLU A 70 -88.74 -27.10 -30.72
C GLU A 70 -87.73 -28.22 -30.42
N SER A 71 -87.48 -29.11 -31.37
CA SER A 71 -86.48 -30.17 -31.20
C SER A 71 -85.05 -29.63 -31.18
N GLU A 72 -84.76 -28.62 -32.01
CA GLU A 72 -83.48 -27.92 -32.02
C GLU A 72 -83.26 -27.14 -30.72
N ALA A 73 -84.26 -26.42 -30.24
CA ALA A 73 -84.21 -25.72 -28.96
C ALA A 73 -83.92 -26.67 -27.80
N ARG A 74 -84.62 -27.82 -27.73
CA ARG A 74 -84.34 -28.85 -26.71
C ARG A 74 -82.90 -29.40 -26.81
N LEU A 75 -82.37 -29.56 -28.01
CA LEU A 75 -80.99 -30.01 -28.20
C LEU A 75 -79.99 -28.95 -27.73
N HIS A 76 -80.27 -27.68 -28.01
CA HIS A 76 -79.46 -26.55 -27.57
C HIS A 76 -79.43 -26.45 -26.03
N ASP A 77 -80.59 -26.52 -25.37
CA ASP A 77 -80.69 -26.50 -23.91
C ASP A 77 -79.88 -27.65 -23.26
N LEU A 78 -79.95 -28.84 -23.86
CA LEU A 78 -79.17 -30.00 -23.39
C LEU A 78 -77.66 -29.79 -23.55
N MET A 79 -77.23 -29.15 -24.65
CA MET A 79 -75.82 -28.80 -24.87
C MET A 79 -75.34 -27.75 -23.87
N GLU A 80 -76.12 -26.70 -23.62
CA GLU A 80 -75.80 -25.68 -22.62
C GLU A 80 -75.75 -26.26 -21.20
N GLU A 81 -76.67 -27.17 -20.85
CA GLU A 81 -76.65 -27.84 -19.55
C GLU A 81 -75.38 -28.69 -19.38
N ARG A 82 -74.95 -29.40 -20.43
CA ARG A 82 -73.69 -30.15 -20.42
C ARG A 82 -72.49 -29.22 -20.25
N LEU A 83 -72.48 -28.07 -20.93
CA LEU A 83 -71.41 -27.09 -20.82
C LEU A 83 -71.34 -26.50 -19.40
N ARG A 84 -72.47 -26.05 -18.86
CA ARG A 84 -72.56 -25.55 -17.47
C ARG A 84 -72.06 -26.57 -16.46
N LYS A 85 -72.43 -27.85 -16.62
CA LYS A 85 -71.95 -28.94 -15.75
C LYS A 85 -70.44 -29.14 -15.87
N LEU A 86 -69.87 -29.02 -17.06
CA LEU A 86 -68.43 -29.11 -17.27
C LEU A 86 -67.69 -27.93 -16.61
N GLU A 87 -68.18 -26.71 -16.80
CA GLU A 87 -67.62 -25.50 -16.19
C GLU A 87 -67.70 -25.56 -14.66
N GLU A 88 -68.84 -25.98 -14.10
CA GLU A 88 -68.99 -26.15 -12.64
C GLU A 88 -68.02 -27.22 -12.11
N LYS A 89 -67.85 -28.33 -12.84
CA LYS A 89 -66.87 -29.37 -12.47
C LYS A 89 -65.45 -28.82 -12.51
N GLN A 90 -65.07 -28.10 -13.56
CA GLN A 90 -63.76 -27.48 -13.69
C GLN A 90 -63.50 -26.45 -12.59
N ALA A 91 -64.48 -25.61 -12.27
CA ALA A 91 -64.38 -24.63 -11.19
C ALA A 91 -64.19 -25.31 -9.82
N LYS A 92 -64.91 -26.42 -9.56
CA LYS A 92 -64.73 -27.22 -8.34
C LYS A 92 -63.35 -27.85 -8.27
N GLU A 93 -62.86 -28.43 -9.36
CA GLU A 93 -61.53 -29.03 -9.42
C GLU A 93 -60.43 -27.96 -9.21
N ALA A 94 -60.57 -26.78 -9.83
CA ALA A 94 -59.66 -25.66 -9.66
C ALA A 94 -59.62 -25.17 -8.21
N ALA A 95 -60.79 -25.01 -7.56
CA ALA A 95 -60.86 -24.58 -6.16
C ALA A 95 -60.24 -25.60 -5.19
N VAL A 96 -60.39 -26.90 -5.46
CA VAL A 96 -59.74 -27.96 -4.67
C VAL A 96 -58.22 -27.93 -4.85
N GLU A 97 -57.74 -27.76 -6.07
CA GLU A 97 -56.30 -27.68 -6.35
C GLU A 97 -55.67 -26.42 -5.74
N GLU A 98 -56.35 -25.27 -5.76
CA GLU A 98 -55.90 -24.06 -5.09
C GLU A 98 -55.81 -24.25 -3.56
N ARG A 99 -56.83 -24.86 -2.95
CA ARG A 99 -56.80 -25.19 -1.52
C ARG A 99 -55.65 -26.13 -1.17
N ARG A 100 -55.38 -27.12 -2.03
CA ARG A 100 -54.24 -28.04 -1.86
C ARG A 100 -52.91 -27.29 -1.91
N LYS A 101 -52.73 -26.41 -2.91
CA LYS A 101 -51.52 -25.56 -3.03
C LYS A 101 -51.34 -24.64 -1.83
N ALA A 102 -52.42 -24.03 -1.34
CA ALA A 102 -52.38 -23.18 -0.15
C ALA A 102 -51.93 -23.94 1.10
N LEU A 103 -52.43 -25.17 1.32
CA LEU A 103 -52.00 -26.03 2.42
C LEU A 103 -50.54 -26.46 2.30
N GLU A 104 -50.07 -26.77 1.09
CA GLU A 104 -48.66 -27.10 0.87
C GLU A 104 -47.75 -25.89 1.09
N ALA A 105 -48.18 -24.70 0.66
CA ALA A 105 -47.47 -23.44 0.89
C ALA A 105 -47.38 -23.12 2.40
N ASP A 106 -48.47 -23.27 3.16
CA ASP A 106 -48.47 -23.08 4.61
C ASP A 106 -47.53 -24.08 5.30
N ARG A 107 -47.55 -25.35 4.89
CA ARG A 107 -46.62 -26.36 5.40
C ARG A 107 -45.16 -25.96 5.14
N LYS A 108 -44.83 -25.52 3.92
CA LYS A 108 -43.48 -25.06 3.57
C LYS A 108 -43.08 -23.81 4.36
N ALA A 109 -43.98 -22.84 4.51
CA ALA A 109 -43.74 -21.63 5.29
C ALA A 109 -43.44 -21.95 6.76
N ARG A 110 -44.20 -22.84 7.41
CA ARG A 110 -43.93 -23.27 8.79
C ARG A 110 -42.59 -23.98 8.95
N LEU A 111 -42.18 -24.80 7.96
CA LEU A 111 -40.88 -25.45 7.98
C LEU A 111 -39.73 -24.44 7.85
N LEU A 112 -39.87 -23.46 6.96
CA LEU A 112 -38.90 -22.38 6.82
C LEU A 112 -38.81 -21.53 8.09
N GLU A 113 -39.94 -21.16 8.69
CA GLU A 113 -39.97 -20.41 9.95
C GLU A 113 -39.28 -21.19 11.08
N MET A 114 -39.49 -22.51 11.17
CA MET A 114 -38.79 -23.36 12.14
C MET A 114 -37.27 -23.39 11.89
N GLN A 115 -36.84 -23.47 10.63
CA GLN A 115 -35.42 -23.45 10.27
C GLN A 115 -34.79 -22.10 10.61
N GLU A 116 -35.43 -20.98 10.27
CA GLU A 116 -34.95 -19.64 10.61
C GLU A 116 -34.86 -19.42 12.12
N LYS A 117 -35.86 -19.90 12.89
CA LYS A 117 -35.78 -19.87 14.36
C LYS A 117 -34.62 -20.70 14.92
N ARG A 118 -34.27 -21.83 14.29
CA ARG A 118 -33.09 -22.63 14.68
C ARG A 118 -31.80 -21.88 14.37
N LYS A 119 -31.64 -21.39 13.14
CA LYS A 119 -30.48 -20.58 12.71
C LYS A 119 -30.26 -19.38 13.63
N LEU A 120 -31.33 -18.66 14.00
CA LEU A 120 -31.22 -17.51 14.88
C LEU A 120 -30.77 -17.90 16.30
N ARG A 121 -31.26 -19.02 16.83
CA ARG A 121 -30.78 -19.54 18.13
C ARG A 121 -29.32 -19.97 18.06
N ASP A 122 -28.94 -20.67 17.01
CA ASP A 122 -27.57 -21.15 16.81
C ASP A 122 -26.60 -19.96 16.66
N ALA A 123 -26.96 -18.95 15.86
CA ALA A 123 -26.19 -17.73 15.72
C ALA A 123 -26.06 -16.95 17.04
N ARG A 124 -27.12 -16.89 17.85
CA ARG A 124 -27.06 -16.26 19.18
C ARG A 124 -26.13 -17.00 20.13
N ILE A 125 -26.16 -18.34 20.11
CA ILE A 125 -25.26 -19.17 20.92
C ILE A 125 -23.82 -18.96 20.45
N GLU A 126 -23.58 -18.98 19.14
CA GLU A 126 -22.26 -18.75 18.54
C GLU A 126 -21.70 -17.37 18.93
N GLN A 127 -22.49 -16.30 18.81
CA GLN A 127 -22.08 -14.95 19.26
C GLN A 127 -21.71 -14.93 20.74
N GLN A 128 -22.51 -15.57 21.61
CA GLN A 128 -22.20 -15.65 23.04
C GLN A 128 -20.91 -16.45 23.31
N GLN A 129 -20.62 -17.49 22.52
CA GLN A 129 -19.37 -18.25 22.66
C GLN A 129 -18.18 -17.41 22.21
N ILE A 130 -18.28 -16.69 21.09
CA ILE A 130 -17.24 -15.80 20.58
C ILE A 130 -16.93 -14.69 21.60
N GLU A 131 -17.96 -14.06 22.18
CA GLU A 131 -17.78 -13.04 23.22
C GLU A 131 -17.08 -13.62 24.46
N LYS A 132 -17.54 -14.79 24.94
CA LYS A 132 -16.89 -15.47 26.08
C LYS A 132 -15.43 -15.83 25.78
N GLU A 133 -15.12 -16.33 24.59
CA GLU A 133 -13.76 -16.66 24.19
C GLU A 133 -12.88 -15.40 24.11
N LYS A 134 -13.41 -14.31 23.52
CA LYS A 134 -12.76 -13.01 23.45
C LYS A 134 -12.44 -12.47 24.86
N ASP A 135 -13.39 -12.54 25.78
CA ASP A 135 -13.19 -12.11 27.17
C ASP A 135 -12.15 -12.97 27.89
N ARG A 136 -12.14 -14.28 27.66
CA ARG A 136 -11.10 -15.18 28.20
C ARG A 136 -9.72 -14.80 27.65
N LEU A 137 -9.60 -14.56 26.35
CA LEU A 137 -8.33 -14.17 25.73
C LEU A 137 -7.85 -12.80 26.25
N GLN A 138 -8.75 -11.84 26.41
CA GLN A 138 -8.44 -10.54 27.02
C GLN A 138 -7.98 -10.68 28.47
N ALA A 139 -8.65 -11.52 29.27
CA ALA A 139 -8.26 -11.77 30.66
C ALA A 139 -6.88 -12.45 30.76
N VAL A 140 -6.57 -13.40 29.87
CA VAL A 140 -5.24 -14.02 29.79
C VAL A 140 -4.18 -12.98 29.40
N ARG A 141 -4.47 -12.14 28.41
CA ARG A 141 -3.56 -11.06 27.99
C ARG A 141 -3.31 -10.03 29.09
N ALA A 142 -4.36 -9.63 29.82
CA ALA A 142 -4.25 -8.71 30.94
C ALA A 142 -3.41 -9.30 32.07
N LYS A 143 -3.66 -10.56 32.46
CA LYS A 143 -2.83 -11.28 33.45
C LYS A 143 -1.38 -11.45 32.99
N GLY A 144 -1.15 -11.63 31.68
CA GLY A 144 0.19 -11.69 31.09
C GLY A 144 0.94 -10.37 31.27
N LYS A 145 0.29 -9.24 30.94
CA LYS A 145 0.84 -7.90 31.14
C LYS A 145 1.11 -7.60 32.61
N GLU A 146 0.18 -7.92 33.50
CA GLU A 146 0.35 -7.72 34.95
C GLU A 146 1.58 -8.45 35.49
N ARG A 147 1.82 -9.69 35.03
CA ARG A 147 3.03 -10.46 35.39
C ARG A 147 4.28 -9.81 34.83
N GLU A 148 4.26 -9.36 33.59
CA GLU A 148 5.38 -8.69 32.93
C GLU A 148 5.73 -7.37 33.63
N GLU A 149 4.73 -6.54 33.94
CA GLU A 149 4.88 -5.31 34.71
C GLU A 149 5.45 -5.57 36.11
N ARG A 150 4.97 -6.62 36.79
CA ARG A 150 5.51 -7.02 38.10
C ARG A 150 6.97 -7.46 38.02
N MET A 151 7.34 -8.23 37.01
CA MET A 151 8.73 -8.64 36.78
C MET A 151 9.61 -7.45 36.41
N ALA A 152 9.13 -6.53 35.57
CA ALA A 152 9.83 -5.31 35.20
C ALA A 152 10.05 -4.40 36.42
N ALA A 153 9.04 -4.23 37.28
CA ALA A 153 9.17 -3.46 38.51
C ALA A 153 10.20 -4.09 39.47
N LEU A 154 10.18 -5.41 39.63
CA LEU A 154 11.16 -6.11 40.45
C LEU A 154 12.59 -5.95 39.91
N ASN A 155 12.77 -6.11 38.60
CA ASN A 155 14.07 -5.92 37.94
C ASN A 155 14.57 -4.47 38.06
N ALA A 156 13.69 -3.48 37.86
CA ALA A 156 14.03 -2.07 38.03
C ALA A 156 14.46 -1.76 39.47
N MET A 157 13.80 -2.37 40.46
CA MET A 157 14.17 -2.21 41.87
C MET A 157 15.55 -2.83 42.17
N GLN A 158 15.84 -4.02 41.64
CA GLN A 158 17.15 -4.66 41.76
C GLN A 158 18.25 -3.83 41.09
N GLU A 159 17.97 -3.28 39.91
CA GLU A 159 18.94 -2.46 39.17
C GLU A 159 19.22 -1.13 39.88
N ALA A 160 18.18 -0.47 40.42
CA ALA A 160 18.35 0.72 41.25
C ALA A 160 19.20 0.42 42.50
N GLN A 161 18.95 -0.70 43.18
CA GLN A 161 19.77 -1.11 44.34
C GLN A 161 21.23 -1.38 43.94
N LYS A 162 21.46 -2.02 42.77
CA LYS A 162 22.81 -2.25 42.23
C LYS A 162 23.52 -0.95 41.90
N GLN A 163 22.84 0.01 41.27
CA GLN A 163 23.39 1.33 40.95
C GLN A 163 23.72 2.13 42.22
N GLU A 164 22.88 2.07 43.24
CA GLU A 164 23.15 2.72 44.53
C GLU A 164 24.39 2.13 45.20
N LEU A 165 24.55 0.81 45.19
CA LEU A 165 25.73 0.15 45.72
C LEU A 165 26.99 0.53 44.94
N GLN A 166 26.93 0.55 43.60
CA GLN A 166 28.04 0.99 42.74
C GLN A 166 28.43 2.44 43.03
N LYS A 167 27.44 3.34 43.19
CA LYS A 167 27.69 4.74 43.55
C LYS A 167 28.37 4.87 44.91
N LYS A 168 27.97 4.08 45.91
CA LYS A 168 28.64 4.05 47.23
C LYS A 168 30.07 3.53 47.14
N ILE A 169 30.31 2.50 46.33
CA ILE A 169 31.67 1.97 46.10
C ILE A 169 32.54 3.05 45.44
N GLN A 170 32.03 3.68 44.37
CA GLN A 170 32.75 4.75 43.67
C GLN A 170 33.05 5.93 44.61
N GLN A 171 32.05 6.38 45.37
CA GLN A 171 32.25 7.47 46.34
C GLN A 171 33.34 7.12 47.36
N LYS A 172 33.37 5.89 47.88
CA LYS A 172 34.44 5.45 48.79
C LYS A 172 35.81 5.43 48.12
N GLN A 173 35.90 4.99 46.86
CA GLN A 173 37.15 5.01 46.10
C GLN A 173 37.63 6.45 45.85
N ASP A 174 36.71 7.35 45.50
CA ASP A 174 37.00 8.77 45.28
C ASP A 174 37.45 9.44 46.58
N GLU A 175 36.75 9.22 47.70
CA GLU A 175 37.13 9.73 49.02
C GLU A 175 38.48 9.19 49.50
N THR A 176 38.83 7.92 49.19
CA THR A 176 40.17 7.39 49.49
C THR A 176 41.24 8.04 48.62
N THR A 177 40.96 8.24 47.34
CA THR A 177 41.87 8.90 46.40
C THR A 177 42.10 10.34 46.83
N GLN A 178 41.04 11.08 47.16
CA GLN A 178 41.13 12.44 47.65
C GLN A 178 41.95 12.55 48.94
N ARG A 179 41.68 11.70 49.95
CA ARG A 179 42.48 11.69 51.18
C ARG A 179 43.95 11.37 50.93
N HIS A 180 44.24 10.47 49.98
CA HIS A 180 45.60 10.16 49.59
C HIS A 180 46.29 11.35 48.91
N GLU A 181 45.60 12.03 47.99
CA GLU A 181 46.10 13.24 47.34
C GLU A 181 46.35 14.37 48.34
N GLU A 182 45.41 14.61 49.26
CA GLU A 182 45.56 15.58 50.35
C GLU A 182 46.75 15.23 51.25
N HIS A 183 46.94 13.96 51.59
CA HIS A 183 48.10 13.51 52.36
C HIS A 183 49.42 13.74 51.62
N LEU A 184 49.48 13.42 50.32
CA LEU A 184 50.65 13.69 49.48
C LEU A 184 50.93 15.19 49.32
N GLN A 185 49.88 16.03 49.26
CA GLN A 185 50.03 17.48 49.25
C GLN A 185 50.59 17.97 50.60
N HIS A 186 50.04 17.52 51.72
CA HIS A 186 50.55 17.87 53.05
C HIS A 186 52.03 17.50 53.24
N ILE A 187 52.46 16.33 52.75
CA ILE A 187 53.89 15.93 52.75
C ILE A 187 54.72 16.89 51.90
N ARG A 188 54.25 17.26 50.71
CA ARG A 188 54.94 18.20 49.81
C ARG A 188 55.07 19.59 50.44
N ASP A 189 54.01 20.11 51.04
CA ASP A 189 54.01 21.41 51.71
C ASP A 189 54.98 21.42 52.89
N ARG A 190 54.92 20.39 53.75
CA ARG A 190 55.84 20.28 54.89
C ARG A 190 57.31 20.14 54.45
N ALA A 191 57.58 19.38 53.38
CA ALA A 191 58.93 19.26 52.83
C ALA A 191 59.43 20.62 52.27
N PHE A 192 58.54 21.41 51.67
CA PHE A 192 58.85 22.74 51.18
C PHE A 192 59.11 23.74 52.32
N GLU A 193 58.26 23.76 53.35
CA GLU A 193 58.46 24.59 54.55
C GLU A 193 59.82 24.27 55.20
N MET A 194 60.14 22.98 55.36
CA MET A 194 61.43 22.54 55.89
C MET A 194 62.62 22.99 55.01
N SER A 195 62.45 23.04 53.68
CA SER A 195 63.49 23.54 52.76
C SER A 195 63.71 25.06 52.96
N ILE A 196 62.65 25.85 53.11
CA ILE A 196 62.77 27.29 53.39
C ILE A 196 63.48 27.52 54.73
N MET A 197 63.09 26.79 55.79
CA MET A 197 63.71 26.94 57.11
C MET A 197 65.21 26.61 57.07
N ARG A 198 65.59 25.50 56.42
CA ARG A 198 67.00 25.07 56.30
C ARG A 198 67.89 26.08 55.60
N HIS A 199 67.36 26.80 54.61
CA HIS A 199 68.15 27.68 53.75
C HIS A 199 68.03 29.17 54.11
N SER A 200 67.25 29.52 55.14
CA SER A 200 67.04 30.91 55.59
C SER A 200 68.15 31.46 56.49
N THR A 201 68.97 30.60 57.11
CA THR A 201 70.03 31.00 58.05
C THR A 201 71.38 30.33 57.72
N GLU A 202 72.49 30.89 58.22
CA GLU A 202 73.85 30.45 57.88
C GLU A 202 74.34 29.19 58.64
N ASP A 203 73.62 28.72 59.67
CA ASP A 203 74.05 27.61 60.54
C ASP A 203 73.83 26.21 59.94
N HIS A 204 72.96 26.07 58.94
CA HIS A 204 72.69 24.79 58.30
C HIS A 204 73.52 24.61 57.02
N ASN A 205 74.63 23.88 57.14
CA ASN A 205 75.52 23.48 56.03
C ASN A 205 75.11 22.13 55.42
N ASP A 206 73.81 21.88 55.25
CA ASP A 206 73.32 20.68 54.56
C ASP A 206 73.32 20.91 53.03
N ALA A 207 73.78 19.90 52.29
CA ALA A 207 73.82 19.95 50.83
C ALA A 207 72.40 20.07 50.23
N PRO A 208 72.14 21.07 49.35
CA PRO A 208 70.84 21.20 48.68
C PRO A 208 70.48 19.98 47.84
N LYS A 209 69.21 19.57 47.82
CA LYS A 209 68.77 18.51 46.91
C LYS A 209 68.77 19.05 45.48
N LEU A 210 69.34 18.26 44.57
CA LEU A 210 69.47 18.61 43.15
C LEU A 210 68.17 18.43 42.35
N THR A 211 67.12 17.89 42.95
CA THR A 211 65.81 17.68 42.33
C THR A 211 65.07 19.01 42.13
N PRO A 212 64.65 19.36 40.90
CA PRO A 212 63.76 20.50 40.67
C PRO A 212 62.45 20.37 41.45
N TYR A 213 61.84 21.52 41.79
CA TYR A 213 60.50 21.51 42.38
C TYR A 213 59.46 21.13 41.31
N ASP A 214 58.42 20.38 41.71
CA ASP A 214 57.31 20.00 40.81
C ASP A 214 56.59 21.25 40.27
N LYS A 215 56.48 22.29 41.10
CA LYS A 215 56.07 23.64 40.71
C LYS A 215 57.18 24.61 41.06
N ASN A 216 57.56 25.46 40.11
CA ASN A 216 58.52 26.52 40.35
C ASN A 216 58.02 27.42 41.49
N LYS A 217 58.93 27.94 42.30
CA LYS A 217 58.62 28.87 43.38
C LYS A 217 58.92 30.30 42.92
N LEU A 218 58.26 31.29 43.49
CA LEU A 218 58.45 32.70 43.18
C LEU A 218 58.68 33.47 44.49
N CYS A 219 59.80 34.16 44.59
CA CYS A 219 59.96 35.18 45.62
C CYS A 219 59.21 36.45 45.16
N ILE A 220 58.14 36.81 45.86
CA ILE A 220 57.29 37.97 45.51
C ILE A 220 58.08 39.27 45.64
N ILE A 221 59.00 39.33 46.61
CA ILE A 221 59.76 40.54 46.93
C ILE A 221 60.80 40.83 45.87
N CYS A 222 61.55 39.79 45.48
CA CYS A 222 62.60 39.92 44.48
C CYS A 222 62.10 39.72 43.05
N ASN A 223 60.86 39.25 42.88
CA ASN A 223 60.27 38.81 41.62
C ASN A 223 61.16 37.81 40.85
N VAL A 224 61.76 36.85 41.58
CA VAL A 224 62.68 35.84 41.03
C VAL A 224 62.05 34.46 41.06
N LEU A 225 62.07 33.78 39.91
CA LEU A 225 61.63 32.39 39.79
C LEU A 225 62.73 31.44 40.29
N ILE A 226 62.34 30.51 41.15
CA ILE A 226 63.18 29.57 41.87
C ILE A 226 62.78 28.15 41.45
N PRO A 227 63.50 27.52 40.51
CA PRO A 227 63.13 26.22 39.96
C PRO A 227 63.57 25.02 40.80
N SER A 228 64.53 25.19 41.73
CA SER A 228 64.99 24.10 42.61
C SER A 228 65.55 24.64 43.93
N GLU A 229 65.79 23.73 44.88
CA GLU A 229 66.35 24.04 46.19
C GLU A 229 67.74 24.68 46.13
N VAL A 230 68.55 24.30 45.14
CA VAL A 230 69.85 24.95 44.88
C VAL A 230 69.67 26.44 44.54
N TYR A 231 68.66 26.76 43.72
CA TYR A 231 68.36 28.15 43.36
C TYR A 231 67.74 28.90 44.55
N LEU A 232 66.96 28.23 45.40
CA LEU A 232 66.41 28.81 46.62
C LEU A 232 67.54 29.24 47.56
N LEU A 233 68.49 28.34 47.82
CA LEU A 233 69.66 28.64 48.66
C LEU A 233 70.48 29.82 48.11
N SER A 234 70.78 29.79 46.81
CA SER A 234 71.52 30.87 46.15
C SER A 234 70.77 32.20 46.20
N HIS A 235 69.44 32.17 46.09
CA HIS A 235 68.60 33.34 46.16
C HIS A 235 68.55 33.95 47.56
N LEU A 236 68.29 33.14 48.59
CA LEU A 236 68.20 33.56 49.99
C LEU A 236 69.52 34.15 50.52
N ARG A 237 70.65 33.56 50.13
CA ARG A 237 72.00 34.07 50.44
C ARG A 237 72.46 35.22 49.53
N GLY A 238 71.65 35.59 48.54
CA GLY A 238 71.99 36.63 47.58
C GLY A 238 71.87 38.04 48.16
N LYS A 239 72.80 38.94 47.80
CA LYS A 239 72.81 40.35 48.26
C LYS A 239 71.48 41.09 47.99
N LYS A 240 70.81 40.75 46.88
CA LYS A 240 69.52 41.37 46.50
C LYS A 240 68.40 41.02 47.47
N HIS A 241 68.29 39.74 47.85
CA HIS A 241 67.27 39.28 48.80
C HIS A 241 67.56 39.79 50.22
N GLN A 242 68.83 39.73 50.65
CA GLN A 242 69.26 40.29 51.93
C GLN A 242 69.01 41.80 52.05
N GLN A 243 69.19 42.56 50.97
CA GLN A 243 68.85 43.99 50.97
C GLN A 243 67.34 44.20 51.06
N ALA A 244 66.56 43.45 50.30
CA ALA A 244 65.11 43.55 50.34
C ALA A 244 64.52 43.16 51.72
N LEU A 245 65.16 42.24 52.44
CA LEU A 245 64.85 41.95 53.85
C LEU A 245 65.07 43.19 54.75
N ARG A 246 66.21 43.88 54.61
CA ARG A 246 66.53 45.09 55.39
C ARG A 246 65.58 46.26 55.08
N ASP A 247 65.24 46.45 53.81
CA ASP A 247 64.37 47.54 53.36
C ASP A 247 62.93 47.35 53.86
N ASN A 248 62.44 46.10 53.93
CA ASN A 248 61.11 45.81 54.47
C ASN A 248 61.04 45.85 56.00
N ASN A 249 62.17 45.73 56.71
CA ASN A 249 62.23 45.78 58.17
C ASN A 249 62.68 47.14 58.75
N SER A 250 62.48 48.23 58.00
CA SER A 250 62.83 49.59 58.43
C SER A 250 64.30 49.74 58.90
N GLY A 251 65.22 48.96 58.32
CA GLY A 251 66.65 49.01 58.62
C GLY A 251 67.12 48.36 59.92
N LYS A 252 66.23 47.70 60.69
CA LYS A 252 66.64 46.90 61.88
C LYS A 252 67.05 45.49 61.48
N GLU A 253 68.01 44.90 62.19
CA GLU A 253 68.36 43.48 62.03
C GLU A 253 67.20 42.62 62.54
N MET A 254 66.62 41.79 61.66
CA MET A 254 65.61 40.80 62.02
C MET A 254 66.27 39.60 62.70
N THR A 255 65.59 39.04 63.70
CA THR A 255 66.00 37.78 64.32
C THR A 255 65.87 36.61 63.34
N LYS A 256 66.62 35.52 63.58
CA LYS A 256 66.62 34.33 62.71
C LYS A 256 65.20 33.78 62.45
N GLN A 257 64.37 33.72 63.49
CA GLN A 257 62.97 33.24 63.40
C GLN A 257 62.08 34.19 62.58
N GLU A 258 62.33 35.50 62.65
CA GLU A 258 61.59 36.48 61.85
C GLU A 258 61.98 36.39 60.36
N ILE A 259 63.25 36.15 60.03
CA ILE A 259 63.72 35.94 58.64
C ILE A 259 63.07 34.69 58.04
N GLU A 260 63.05 33.60 58.80
CA GLU A 260 62.40 32.34 58.44
C GLU A 260 60.90 32.51 58.16
N ALA A 261 60.16 33.12 59.09
CA ALA A 261 58.74 33.39 58.94
C ALA A 261 58.44 34.33 57.75
N PHE A 262 59.32 35.31 57.52
CA PHE A 262 59.19 36.24 56.41
C PHE A 262 59.45 35.54 55.07
N ASN A 263 60.46 34.68 54.95
CA ASN A 263 60.72 33.93 53.73
C ASN A 263 59.58 32.95 53.41
N LEU A 264 59.04 32.25 54.43
CA LEU A 264 57.87 31.37 54.29
C LEU A 264 56.65 32.11 53.72
N LYS A 265 56.43 33.36 54.14
CA LYS A 265 55.29 34.16 53.67
C LYS A 265 55.44 34.67 52.24
N HIS A 266 56.66 34.94 51.79
CA HIS A 266 56.92 35.66 50.54
C HIS A 266 57.50 34.81 49.40
N ILE A 267 57.79 33.53 49.67
CA ILE A 267 58.19 32.55 48.66
C ILE A 267 57.03 31.57 48.45
N VAL A 268 56.26 31.80 47.39
CA VAL A 268 55.03 31.06 47.09
C VAL A 268 55.19 30.21 45.83
N ASP A 269 54.24 29.31 45.57
CA ASP A 269 54.15 28.64 44.28
C ASP A 269 53.97 29.66 43.15
N ALA A 270 54.82 29.55 42.13
CA ALA A 270 54.75 30.43 40.98
C ALA A 270 53.51 30.06 40.14
N PRO A 271 52.72 31.04 39.69
CA PRO A 271 51.56 30.77 38.84
C PRO A 271 52.01 30.06 37.55
N ASP A 272 51.17 29.16 37.03
CA ASP A 272 51.48 28.21 35.95
C ASP A 272 52.07 28.83 34.65
N ASN A 273 52.01 30.17 34.50
CA ASN A 273 52.48 30.94 33.35
C ASN A 273 53.77 31.77 33.60
N SER A 274 54.43 31.59 34.73
CA SER A 274 55.65 32.34 35.10
C SER A 274 56.90 31.74 34.43
N ILE A 275 57.11 32.08 33.16
CA ILE A 275 58.23 31.59 32.37
C ILE A 275 59.49 32.45 32.65
N HIS A 276 60.57 31.79 33.06
CA HIS A 276 61.87 32.43 33.27
C HIS A 276 62.31 33.22 32.01
N PRO A 277 62.78 34.48 32.11
CA PRO A 277 63.18 35.29 30.95
C PRO A 277 64.18 34.60 30.01
N LYS A 278 65.15 33.84 30.56
CA LYS A 278 66.09 33.01 29.77
C LYS A 278 65.42 31.87 28.97
N MET A 279 64.29 31.33 29.43
CA MET A 279 63.54 30.30 28.71
C MET A 279 62.80 30.90 27.51
N ILE A 280 62.35 32.15 27.62
CA ILE A 280 61.73 32.90 26.51
C ILE A 280 62.77 33.09 25.39
N THR A 281 63.96 33.58 25.74
CA THR A 281 65.05 33.81 24.77
C THR A 281 65.52 32.52 24.10
N GLU A 282 65.59 31.39 24.84
CA GLU A 282 65.98 30.10 24.27
C GLU A 282 64.89 29.52 23.35
N LYS A 283 63.61 29.70 23.70
CA LYS A 283 62.47 29.30 22.86
C LYS A 283 62.44 30.09 21.56
N GLU A 284 62.80 31.37 21.58
CA GLU A 284 62.97 32.18 20.37
C GLU A 284 64.17 31.73 19.52
N ARG A 285 65.30 31.42 20.17
CA ARG A 285 66.50 30.85 19.49
C ARG A 285 66.18 29.51 18.81
N GLN A 286 65.43 28.63 19.47
CA GLN A 286 65.01 27.36 18.87
C GLN A 286 64.04 27.56 17.69
N LYS A 287 63.09 28.52 17.80
CA LYS A 287 62.20 28.87 16.68
C LYS A 287 62.99 29.38 15.48
N SER A 288 64.01 30.21 15.68
CA SER A 288 64.85 30.72 14.59
C SER A 288 65.68 29.61 13.93
N LEU A 289 66.23 28.68 14.73
CA LEU A 289 66.98 27.53 14.24
C LEU A 289 66.10 26.58 13.41
N LYS A 290 64.87 26.28 13.88
CA LYS A 290 63.89 25.47 13.13
C LYS A 290 63.54 26.11 11.79
N LYS A 291 63.34 27.43 11.75
CA LYS A 291 63.11 28.18 10.50
C LYS A 291 64.31 28.04 9.54
N ARG A 292 65.54 28.14 10.04
CA ARG A 292 66.76 27.97 9.25
C ARG A 292 66.87 26.56 8.67
N CYS A 293 66.62 25.52 9.48
CA CYS A 293 66.62 24.13 9.02
C CYS A 293 65.54 23.86 7.95
N LYS A 294 64.34 24.43 8.10
CA LYS A 294 63.28 24.31 7.09
C LYS A 294 63.69 24.96 5.76
N LYS A 295 64.28 26.16 5.80
CA LYS A 295 64.83 26.83 4.60
C LYS A 295 65.97 26.03 3.95
N LEU A 296 66.81 25.36 4.73
CA LEU A 296 67.88 24.51 4.19
C LEU A 296 67.29 23.27 3.48
N ARG A 297 66.34 22.57 4.12
CA ARG A 297 65.63 21.45 3.51
C ARG A 297 64.94 21.84 2.20
N GLN A 298 64.22 22.97 2.19
CA GLN A 298 63.58 23.49 0.98
C GLN A 298 64.60 23.68 -0.15
N ARG A 299 65.75 24.32 0.14
CA ARG A 299 66.81 24.53 -0.85
C ARG A 299 67.41 23.22 -1.37
N MET A 300 67.59 22.22 -0.52
CA MET A 300 68.08 20.91 -0.96
C MET A 300 67.08 20.21 -1.88
N VAL A 301 65.78 20.26 -1.56
CA VAL A 301 64.73 19.68 -2.40
C VAL A 301 64.66 20.38 -3.75
N THR A 302 64.64 21.72 -3.77
CA THR A 302 64.62 22.49 -5.02
C THR A 302 65.81 22.17 -5.90
N ARG A 303 67.03 22.12 -5.32
CA ARG A 303 68.25 21.79 -6.06
C ARG A 303 68.28 20.35 -6.56
N GLY A 304 67.67 19.42 -5.80
CA GLY A 304 67.46 18.04 -6.25
C GLY A 304 66.55 17.95 -7.47
N LEU A 305 65.41 18.65 -7.44
CA LEU A 305 64.50 18.74 -8.57
C LEU A 305 65.16 19.35 -9.82
N GLU A 306 65.94 20.42 -9.64
CA GLU A 306 66.71 21.03 -10.74
C GLU A 306 67.70 20.04 -11.37
N TYR A 307 68.33 19.20 -10.56
CA TYR A 307 69.25 18.16 -11.03
C TYR A 307 68.53 17.03 -11.78
N GLU A 308 67.41 16.52 -11.24
CA GLU A 308 66.59 15.49 -11.91
C GLU A 308 66.06 15.99 -13.26
N ASN A 309 65.56 17.23 -13.32
CA ASN A 309 65.11 17.83 -14.57
C ASN A 309 66.26 17.97 -15.60
N SER A 310 67.47 18.30 -15.13
CA SER A 310 68.66 18.39 -15.99
C SER A 310 69.12 17.03 -16.51
N LEU A 311 68.97 15.97 -15.71
CA LEU A 311 69.25 14.58 -16.13
C LEU A 311 68.21 14.08 -17.13
N ALA A 312 66.92 14.30 -16.86
CA ALA A 312 65.83 13.88 -17.74
C ALA A 312 65.97 14.49 -19.15
N ASN A 313 66.38 15.75 -19.25
CA ASN A 313 66.64 16.40 -20.54
C ASN A 313 67.87 15.86 -21.29
N LYS A 314 68.84 15.22 -20.61
CA LYS A 314 69.98 14.55 -21.27
C LYS A 314 69.66 13.12 -21.72
N GLN A 315 68.54 12.55 -21.28
CA GLN A 315 68.15 11.15 -21.51
C GLN A 315 67.10 11.01 -22.62
N GLN A 316 67.12 11.90 -23.62
CA GLN A 316 66.52 11.58 -24.91
C GLN A 316 67.37 10.49 -25.58
N LEU A 317 66.97 9.24 -25.35
CA LEU A 317 67.52 8.05 -26.01
C LEU A 317 67.47 8.21 -27.53
N ALA A 318 68.64 8.18 -28.17
CA ALA A 318 68.77 8.14 -29.61
C ALA A 318 67.99 6.92 -30.16
N ASP A 319 66.99 7.17 -31.00
CA ASP A 319 66.19 6.11 -31.62
C ASP A 319 67.08 5.28 -32.56
N SER A 320 67.02 3.96 -32.46
CA SER A 320 67.79 3.04 -33.31
C SER A 320 67.40 3.24 -34.78
N GLU A 321 68.40 3.39 -35.65
CA GLU A 321 68.23 3.62 -37.10
C GLU A 321 67.34 2.55 -37.77
N HIS A 322 67.25 1.36 -37.17
CA HIS A 322 66.53 0.21 -37.73
C HIS A 322 65.07 0.11 -37.23
N LYS A 323 64.63 1.02 -36.34
CA LYS A 323 63.28 1.03 -35.75
C LYS A 323 62.18 1.10 -36.81
N ALA A 324 62.35 1.91 -37.85
CA ALA A 324 61.37 2.02 -38.92
C ALA A 324 61.27 0.73 -39.74
N LYS A 325 62.41 0.07 -40.00
CA LYS A 325 62.48 -1.21 -40.72
C LYS A 325 61.78 -2.31 -39.92
N LEU A 326 62.11 -2.45 -38.63
CA LEU A 326 61.47 -3.44 -37.75
C LEU A 326 59.96 -3.24 -37.65
N HIS A 327 59.49 -2.00 -37.50
CA HIS A 327 58.05 -1.72 -37.48
C HIS A 327 57.37 -2.12 -38.79
N LYS A 328 58.01 -1.88 -39.94
CA LYS A 328 57.47 -2.31 -41.23
C LYS A 328 57.37 -3.83 -41.33
N VAL A 329 58.42 -4.55 -40.96
CA VAL A 329 58.44 -6.02 -41.01
C VAL A 329 57.36 -6.61 -40.08
N ILE A 330 57.23 -6.09 -38.86
CA ILE A 330 56.17 -6.50 -37.92
C ILE A 330 54.77 -6.24 -38.51
N LYS A 331 54.59 -5.10 -39.21
CA LYS A 331 53.32 -4.77 -39.84
C LYS A 331 52.98 -5.72 -41.00
N ASP A 332 53.99 -6.08 -41.80
CA ASP A 332 53.83 -7.01 -42.92
C ASP A 332 53.51 -8.44 -42.43
N ILE A 333 54.19 -8.92 -41.38
CA ILE A 333 53.88 -10.21 -40.73
C ILE A 333 52.43 -10.23 -40.25
N ASN A 334 52.00 -9.20 -39.53
CA ASN A 334 50.61 -9.10 -39.07
C ASN A 334 49.61 -9.08 -40.22
N LYS A 335 49.91 -8.35 -41.30
CA LYS A 335 49.04 -8.31 -42.49
C LYS A 335 48.85 -9.69 -43.10
N TYR A 336 49.89 -10.52 -43.18
CA TYR A 336 49.77 -11.88 -43.71
C TYR A 336 49.01 -12.81 -42.75
N LEU A 337 49.19 -12.66 -41.44
CA LEU A 337 48.51 -13.46 -40.43
C LEU A 337 47.00 -13.20 -40.31
N GLN A 338 46.52 -12.00 -40.67
CA GLN A 338 45.10 -11.64 -40.46
C GLN A 338 44.09 -12.19 -41.50
N PHE A 339 44.51 -13.01 -42.45
CA PHE A 339 43.56 -13.62 -43.40
C PHE A 339 43.10 -15.00 -42.93
N HIS A 340 41.90 -15.05 -42.33
CA HIS A 340 41.21 -16.27 -41.93
C HIS A 340 40.10 -16.61 -42.94
N ASP A 341 40.45 -17.30 -44.03
CA ASP A 341 39.46 -18.11 -44.75
C ASP A 341 39.78 -19.58 -44.47
N SER A 342 38.77 -20.35 -44.09
CA SER A 342 38.89 -21.76 -43.69
C SER A 342 39.17 -22.66 -44.88
N GLY A 343 40.40 -22.60 -45.39
CA GLY A 343 40.96 -23.44 -46.44
C GLY A 343 42.50 -23.42 -46.42
N PRO A 344 43.17 -24.30 -47.19
CA PRO A 344 44.64 -24.32 -47.28
C PRO A 344 45.18 -22.97 -47.75
N TRP A 345 46.24 -22.47 -47.11
CA TRP A 345 46.84 -21.18 -47.48
C TRP A 345 47.46 -21.25 -48.89
N PRO A 346 47.26 -20.22 -49.74
CA PRO A 346 47.95 -20.15 -51.02
C PRO A 346 49.46 -20.11 -50.83
N GLN A 347 50.21 -20.95 -51.57
CA GLN A 347 51.67 -21.11 -51.42
C GLN A 347 52.43 -19.77 -51.46
N ASN A 348 51.99 -18.83 -52.31
CA ASN A 348 52.62 -17.52 -52.48
C ASN A 348 52.59 -16.68 -51.19
N LYS A 349 51.56 -16.84 -50.35
CA LYS A 349 51.47 -16.13 -49.06
C LYS A 349 52.34 -16.77 -47.99
N VAL A 350 52.42 -18.10 -47.96
CA VAL A 350 53.32 -18.83 -47.07
C VAL A 350 54.77 -18.39 -47.34
N SER A 351 55.18 -18.32 -48.61
CA SER A 351 56.50 -17.81 -48.98
C SER A 351 56.72 -16.33 -48.64
N ALA A 352 55.70 -15.48 -48.75
CA ALA A 352 55.80 -14.06 -48.38
C ALA A 352 55.94 -13.86 -46.86
N LEU A 353 55.22 -14.64 -46.06
CA LEU A 353 55.31 -14.63 -44.61
C LEU A 353 56.69 -15.14 -44.14
N ASP A 354 57.19 -16.24 -44.72
CA ASP A 354 58.53 -16.75 -44.42
C ASP A 354 59.62 -15.72 -44.72
N ARG A 355 59.48 -14.97 -45.83
CA ARG A 355 60.44 -13.92 -46.18
C ARG A 355 60.41 -12.77 -45.17
N ALA A 356 59.23 -12.32 -44.75
CA ALA A 356 59.09 -11.27 -43.76
C ALA A 356 59.63 -11.72 -42.38
N LEU A 357 59.37 -12.96 -41.96
CA LEU A 357 59.94 -13.51 -40.73
C LEU A 357 61.47 -13.62 -40.81
N GLY A 358 62.01 -14.03 -41.96
CA GLY A 358 63.46 -14.07 -42.19
C GLY A 358 64.13 -12.69 -42.21
N GLU A 359 63.39 -11.62 -42.48
CA GLU A 359 63.89 -10.23 -42.39
C GLU A 359 63.88 -9.66 -40.96
N VAL A 360 63.18 -10.28 -40.01
CA VAL A 360 63.28 -9.90 -38.58
C VAL A 360 64.61 -10.36 -37.98
N GLY A 361 65.16 -11.48 -38.47
CA GLY A 361 66.42 -12.06 -37.97
C GLY A 361 67.69 -11.53 -38.64
N ARG A 362 67.59 -10.56 -39.57
CA ARG A 362 68.72 -9.92 -40.28
C ARG A 362 68.65 -8.40 -40.16
#